data_AF-A0AAW0L7J2-F1
#
_entry.id   AF-A0AAW0L7J2-F1
#
_cell.length_a   1.000
_cell.length_b   1.000
_cell.length_c   1.000
_cell.angle_alpha   90.00
_cell.angle_beta   90.00
_cell.angle_gamma   90.00
#
_symmetry.space_group_name_H-M   'P 1'
#
loop_
_entity.id
_entity.type
_entity.pdbx_description
1 polymer ?
#
loop_
_entity_poly.entity_id
_entity_poly.type
_entity_poly.pdbx_seq_one_letter_code
_entity_poly.pdbx_strand_id
1 'polypeptide(L)'
;MMIFSTKRAAFISHGNTAKLAIQHGEVKLAQVCGIIASDEKRHDEIVIAFADMMKRKISMPAHLMYDGHDHNLFDHFAIVSSRIGVYTARNYRETVELLVAKWKLEKLTGLTSEGREAQDYVCRLAQRMRWLEESAIAKAQKAPTIPFSWISGRVV
;
A
#
# COMPACT_ATOMS: atom_id res chain seq x y z
N MET A 1 14.34 0.96 30.20
CA MET A 1 13.60 2.14 29.70
C MET A 1 12.48 1.64 28.79
N MET A 2 11.26 1.47 29.33
CA MET A 2 10.11 0.97 28.56
C MET A 2 9.57 2.09 27.67
N ILE A 3 9.81 1.99 26.36
CA ILE A 3 9.20 2.87 25.37
C ILE A 3 7.83 2.28 25.03
N PHE A 4 6.84 2.45 25.90
CA PHE A 4 5.44 2.20 25.55
C PHE A 4 5.03 3.25 24.51
N SER A 5 4.70 2.81 23.28
CA SER A 5 4.13 3.69 22.25
C SER A 5 2.91 4.41 22.83
N THR A 6 2.91 5.75 22.81
CA THR A 6 1.89 6.59 23.45
C THR A 6 0.45 6.22 23.08
N LYS A 7 0.15 5.83 21.84
CA LYS A 7 -1.21 5.40 21.47
C LYS A 7 -1.56 3.97 21.86
N ARG A 8 -0.60 3.06 22.07
CA ARG A 8 -0.91 1.75 22.67
C ARG A 8 -1.26 1.91 24.16
N ALA A 9 -0.51 2.78 24.85
CA ALA A 9 -0.85 3.16 26.21
C ALA A 9 -2.22 3.85 26.25
N ALA A 10 -2.51 4.74 25.30
CA ALA A 10 -3.82 5.38 25.18
C ALA A 10 -4.93 4.38 24.82
N PHE A 11 -4.71 3.43 23.92
CA PHE A 11 -5.68 2.38 23.57
C PHE A 11 -6.05 1.52 24.78
N ILE A 12 -5.03 1.09 25.53
CA ILE A 12 -5.22 0.31 26.76
C ILE A 12 -5.91 1.18 27.82
N SER A 13 -5.48 2.44 27.97
CA SER A 13 -6.05 3.38 28.94
C SER A 13 -7.52 3.66 28.63
N HIS A 14 -7.84 4.18 27.44
CA HIS A 14 -9.20 4.45 26.98
C HIS A 14 -10.07 3.18 26.97
N GLY A 15 -9.52 2.02 26.57
CA GLY A 15 -10.23 0.75 26.64
C GLY A 15 -10.57 0.31 28.07
N ASN A 16 -9.66 0.52 29.02
CA ASN A 16 -9.90 0.22 30.43
C ASN A 16 -10.84 1.25 31.08
N THR A 17 -10.68 2.54 30.76
CA THR A 17 -11.61 3.61 31.18
C THR A 17 -13.01 3.35 30.67
N ALA A 18 -13.17 2.87 29.43
CA ALA A 18 -14.48 2.50 28.89
C ALA A 18 -15.13 1.36 29.70
N LYS A 19 -14.37 0.34 30.06
CA LYS A 19 -14.86 -0.77 30.90
C LYS A 19 -15.28 -0.31 32.30
N LEU A 20 -14.47 0.55 32.93
CA LEU A 20 -14.78 1.14 34.24
C LEU A 20 -16.02 2.04 34.18
N ALA A 21 -16.16 2.85 33.13
CA ALA A 21 -17.32 3.71 32.94
C ALA A 21 -18.62 2.90 32.82
N ILE A 22 -18.60 1.74 32.14
CA ILE A 22 -19.74 0.81 32.11
C ILE A 22 -20.07 0.28 33.51
N GLN A 23 -19.05 -0.13 34.28
CA GLN A 23 -19.23 -0.63 35.65
C GLN A 23 -19.89 0.40 36.58
N HIS A 24 -19.65 1.69 36.33
CA HIS A 24 -20.24 2.79 37.09
C HIS A 24 -21.54 3.36 36.48
N GLY A 25 -22.09 2.74 35.42
CA GLY A 25 -23.34 3.17 34.77
C GLY A 25 -23.20 4.37 33.83
N GLU A 26 -21.97 4.85 33.58
CA GLU A 26 -21.66 5.98 32.71
C GLU A 26 -21.49 5.55 31.25
N VAL A 27 -22.60 5.15 30.63
CA VAL A 27 -22.64 4.57 29.28
C VAL A 27 -22.09 5.54 28.21
N LYS A 28 -22.38 6.84 28.33
CA LYS A 28 -21.92 7.84 27.34
C LYS A 28 -20.40 8.01 27.35
N LEU A 29 -19.80 8.03 28.53
CA LEU A 29 -18.35 8.13 28.69
C LEU A 29 -17.66 6.87 28.14
N ALA A 30 -18.21 5.70 28.43
CA ALA A 30 -17.73 4.45 27.87
C ALA A 30 -17.74 4.45 26.34
N GLN A 31 -18.81 4.98 25.74
CA GLN A 31 -18.95 5.08 24.29
C GLN A 31 -17.88 5.99 23.67
N VAL A 32 -17.62 7.16 24.26
CA VAL A 32 -16.57 8.08 23.80
C VAL A 32 -15.19 7.43 23.88
N CYS A 33 -14.83 6.84 25.02
CA CYS A 33 -13.54 6.16 25.21
C CYS A 33 -13.38 4.96 24.27
N GLY A 34 -14.46 4.21 24.01
CA GLY A 34 -14.45 3.10 23.06
C GLY A 34 -14.24 3.54 21.61
N ILE A 35 -14.84 4.65 21.18
CA ILE A 35 -14.63 5.23 19.85
C ILE A 35 -13.17 5.66 19.67
N ILE A 36 -12.59 6.34 20.67
CA ILE A 36 -11.19 6.80 20.63
C ILE A 36 -10.24 5.59 20.57
N ALA A 37 -10.45 4.57 21.42
CA ALA A 37 -9.64 3.36 21.39
C ALA A 37 -9.74 2.61 20.04
N SER A 38 -10.93 2.56 19.45
CA SER A 38 -11.12 1.95 18.13
C SER A 38 -10.34 2.70 17.05
N ASP A 39 -10.36 4.03 17.07
CA ASP A 39 -9.61 4.87 16.14
C ASP A 39 -8.09 4.71 16.27
N GLU A 40 -7.60 4.60 17.51
CA GLU A 40 -6.17 4.33 17.81
C GLU A 40 -5.70 3.00 17.23
N LYS A 41 -6.56 1.97 17.25
CA LYS A 41 -6.26 0.65 16.66
C LYS A 41 -6.33 0.65 15.14
N ARG A 42 -7.32 1.33 14.54
CA ARG A 42 -7.51 1.38 13.08
C ARG A 42 -6.32 1.97 12.35
N HIS A 43 -5.68 3.00 12.91
CA HIS A 43 -4.49 3.59 12.33
C HIS A 43 -3.33 2.59 12.21
N ASP A 44 -3.16 1.70 13.18
CA ASP A 44 -2.11 0.69 13.19
C ASP A 44 -2.39 -0.39 12.13
N GLU A 45 -3.63 -0.89 12.08
CA GLU A 45 -4.07 -1.91 11.12
C GLU A 45 -3.95 -1.44 9.67
N ILE A 46 -4.31 -0.18 9.38
CA ILE A 46 -4.24 0.37 8.02
C ILE A 46 -2.80 0.42 7.52
N VAL A 47 -1.86 0.87 8.37
CA VAL A 47 -0.44 0.99 7.98
C VAL A 47 0.16 -0.40 7.75
N ILE A 48 -0.16 -1.36 8.62
CA ILE A 48 0.29 -2.76 8.49
C ILE A 48 -0.28 -3.39 7.21
N ALA A 49 -1.58 -3.27 6.98
CA ALA A 49 -2.23 -3.79 5.78
C ALA A 49 -1.65 -3.18 4.50
N PHE A 50 -1.40 -1.87 4.49
CA PHE A 50 -0.79 -1.21 3.35
C PHE A 50 0.63 -1.74 3.10
N ALA A 51 1.44 -1.91 4.14
CA ALA A 51 2.77 -2.51 4.01
C ALA A 51 2.70 -3.96 3.49
N ASP A 52 1.76 -4.78 3.96
CA ASP A 52 1.59 -6.16 3.48
C ASP A 52 1.19 -6.21 2.01
N MET A 53 0.22 -5.38 1.59
CA MET A 53 -0.17 -5.25 0.18
C MET A 53 1.02 -4.86 -0.70
N MET A 54 1.83 -3.91 -0.24
CA MET A 54 3.01 -3.48 -1.00
C MET A 54 4.12 -4.54 -1.04
N LYS A 55 4.31 -5.33 0.02
CA LYS A 55 5.25 -6.47 0.05
C LYS A 55 4.84 -7.57 -0.93
N ARG A 56 3.54 -7.87 -1.02
CA ARG A 56 2.98 -8.87 -1.96
C ARG A 56 2.99 -8.42 -3.42
N LYS A 57 3.24 -7.12 -3.66
CA LYS A 57 3.04 -6.41 -4.92
C LYS A 57 1.56 -6.40 -5.33
N ILE A 58 1.07 -5.23 -5.76
CA ILE A 58 -0.29 -5.12 -6.26
C ILE A 58 -0.32 -5.78 -7.64
N SER A 59 -0.87 -6.99 -7.70
CA SER A 59 -1.07 -7.68 -8.96
C SER A 59 -2.13 -6.96 -9.77
N MET A 60 -1.87 -6.76 -11.07
CA MET A 60 -2.83 -6.13 -11.96
C MET A 60 -4.04 -7.07 -12.14
N PRO A 61 -5.30 -6.58 -12.14
CA PRO A 61 -6.46 -7.46 -12.27
C PRO A 61 -6.41 -8.35 -13.52
N ALA A 62 -5.87 -7.82 -14.63
CA ALA A 62 -5.70 -8.53 -15.89
C ALA A 62 -4.34 -9.25 -16.03
N HIS A 63 -3.61 -9.53 -14.94
CA HIS A 63 -2.30 -10.19 -15.02
C HIS A 63 -2.35 -11.62 -15.59
N LEU A 64 -3.52 -12.25 -15.59
CA LEU A 64 -3.77 -13.58 -16.18
C LEU A 64 -4.40 -13.50 -17.59
N MET A 65 -4.28 -12.36 -18.26
CA MET A 65 -4.83 -12.16 -19.59
C MET A 65 -4.22 -13.14 -20.60
N TYR A 66 -5.09 -13.76 -21.40
CA TYR A 66 -4.74 -14.78 -22.38
C TYR A 66 -5.69 -14.69 -23.59
N ASP A 67 -5.15 -14.77 -24.80
CA ASP A 67 -5.88 -14.66 -26.07
C ASP A 67 -6.02 -16.00 -26.83
N GLY A 68 -5.70 -17.12 -26.18
CA GLY A 68 -5.69 -18.44 -26.81
C GLY A 68 -4.38 -18.80 -27.50
N HIS A 69 -3.40 -17.90 -27.57
CA HIS A 69 -2.13 -18.12 -28.28
C HIS A 69 -0.92 -17.77 -27.41
N ASP A 70 -0.94 -16.61 -26.76
CA ASP A 70 0.21 -16.06 -26.05
C ASP A 70 0.05 -16.15 -24.52
N HIS A 71 0.81 -17.06 -23.90
CA HIS A 71 0.80 -17.24 -22.45
C HIS A 71 1.40 -16.07 -21.66
N ASN A 72 2.16 -15.19 -22.31
CA ASN A 72 2.79 -14.03 -21.68
C ASN A 72 2.15 -12.71 -22.13
N LEU A 73 0.90 -12.77 -22.62
CA LEU A 73 0.21 -11.64 -23.23
C LEU A 73 0.14 -10.40 -22.32
N PHE A 74 -0.05 -10.60 -21.02
CA PHE A 74 -0.01 -9.48 -20.06
C PHE A 74 1.36 -8.81 -20.01
N ASP A 75 2.45 -9.57 -19.97
CA ASP A 75 3.80 -9.02 -19.93
C ASP A 75 4.14 -8.27 -21.22
N HIS A 76 3.74 -8.82 -22.37
CA HIS A 76 3.91 -8.17 -23.68
C HIS A 76 3.11 -6.86 -23.74
N PHE A 77 1.85 -6.89 -23.32
CA PHE A 77 1.03 -5.68 -23.21
C PHE A 77 1.64 -4.64 -22.26
N ALA A 78 2.10 -5.07 -21.08
CA ALA A 78 2.70 -4.19 -20.08
C ALA A 78 3.99 -3.52 -20.61
N ILE A 79 4.80 -4.24 -21.38
CA ILE A 79 5.98 -3.69 -22.06
C ILE A 79 5.57 -2.60 -23.04
N VAL A 80 4.60 -2.85 -23.91
CA VAL A 80 4.13 -1.87 -24.90
C VAL A 80 3.56 -0.63 -24.21
N SER A 81 2.68 -0.81 -23.21
CA SER A 81 2.10 0.26 -22.41
C SER A 81 3.16 1.11 -21.70
N SER A 82 4.19 0.46 -21.14
CA SER A 82 5.31 1.14 -20.50
C SER A 82 6.14 1.93 -21.52
N ARG A 83 6.43 1.34 -22.68
CA ARG A 83 7.24 1.95 -23.74
C ARG A 83 6.60 3.20 -24.33
N ILE A 84 5.27 3.21 -24.47
CA ILE A 84 4.52 4.39 -24.97
C ILE A 84 4.12 5.37 -23.86
N GLY A 85 4.44 5.07 -22.60
CA GLY A 85 4.20 5.96 -21.46
C GLY A 85 2.77 5.97 -20.91
N VAL A 86 1.90 5.02 -21.31
CA VAL A 86 0.51 4.94 -20.80
C VAL A 86 0.48 4.53 -19.34
N TYR A 87 1.24 3.51 -18.97
CA TYR A 87 1.39 3.08 -17.58
C TYR A 87 2.79 2.52 -17.37
N THR A 88 3.56 3.23 -16.55
CA THR A 88 4.98 2.97 -16.30
C THR A 88 5.23 2.70 -14.81
N ALA A 89 6.42 2.22 -14.49
CA ALA A 89 6.88 2.11 -13.10
C ALA A 89 6.82 3.45 -12.35
N ARG A 90 6.96 4.58 -13.06
CA ARG A 90 6.80 5.92 -12.52
C ARG A 90 5.38 6.18 -12.01
N ASN A 91 4.36 5.82 -12.80
CA ASN A 91 2.96 6.00 -12.41
C ASN A 91 2.64 5.21 -11.13
N TYR A 92 3.18 4.00 -11.01
CA TYR A 92 3.03 3.19 -9.81
C TYR A 92 3.69 3.84 -8.59
N ARG A 93 4.93 4.32 -8.73
CA ARG A 93 5.64 5.06 -7.68
C ARG A 93 4.87 6.31 -7.23
N GLU A 94 4.44 7.14 -8.18
CA GLU A 94 3.70 8.38 -7.89
C GLU A 94 2.36 8.09 -7.21
N THR A 95 1.68 7.00 -7.57
CA THR A 95 0.46 6.56 -6.88
C THR A 95 0.75 6.21 -5.41
N VAL A 96 1.84 5.49 -5.14
CA VAL A 96 2.26 5.16 -3.77
C VAL A 96 2.61 6.43 -2.99
N GLU A 97 3.38 7.36 -3.57
CA GLU A 97 3.71 8.65 -2.95
C GLU A 97 2.45 9.46 -2.62
N LEU A 98 1.49 9.50 -3.55
CA LEU A 98 0.21 10.17 -3.35
C LEU A 98 -0.57 9.55 -2.19
N LEU A 99 -0.62 8.21 -2.08
CA LEU A 99 -1.30 7.54 -0.97
C LEU A 99 -0.63 7.81 0.38
N VAL A 100 0.70 7.72 0.44
CA VAL A 100 1.50 8.04 1.63
C VAL A 100 1.24 9.48 2.09
N ALA A 101 1.27 10.44 1.16
CA ALA A 101 1.02 11.85 1.45
C ALA A 101 -0.45 12.12 1.84
N LYS A 102 -1.41 11.55 1.12
CA LYS A 102 -2.84 11.73 1.35
C LYS A 102 -3.27 11.21 2.72
N TRP A 103 -2.75 10.06 3.13
CA TRP A 103 -3.00 9.49 4.47
C TRP A 103 -2.06 10.04 5.55
N LYS A 104 -1.16 10.96 5.19
CA LYS A 104 -0.19 11.60 6.09
C LYS A 104 0.58 10.57 6.91
N LEU A 105 0.96 9.45 6.29
CA LEU A 105 1.50 8.30 7.00
C LEU A 105 2.76 8.64 7.78
N GLU A 106 3.65 9.48 7.24
CA GLU A 106 4.86 9.95 7.94
C GLU A 106 4.58 10.69 9.26
N LYS A 107 3.41 11.32 9.37
CA LYS A 107 3.01 12.12 10.54
C LYS A 107 2.23 11.29 11.57
N LEU A 108 1.94 10.03 11.27
CA LEU A 108 1.27 9.15 12.22
C LEU A 108 2.23 8.83 13.38
N THR A 109 1.83 9.26 14.57
CA THR A 109 2.54 8.96 15.81
C THR A 109 1.77 7.92 16.61
N GLY A 110 2.46 7.29 17.57
CA GLY A 110 1.85 6.37 18.53
C GLY A 110 1.62 4.94 18.04
N LEU A 111 2.00 4.60 16.81
CA LEU A 111 1.89 3.25 16.26
C LEU A 111 2.60 2.21 17.14
N THR A 112 2.20 0.94 17.00
CA THR A 112 2.92 -0.18 17.64
C THR A 112 4.32 -0.34 17.03
N SER A 113 5.14 -1.24 17.57
CA SER A 113 6.44 -1.56 16.96
C SER A 113 6.27 -2.05 15.52
N GLU A 114 5.28 -2.91 15.29
CA GLU A 114 4.94 -3.45 13.98
C GLU A 114 4.39 -2.36 13.06
N GLY A 115 3.47 -1.51 13.55
CA GLY A 115 2.96 -0.37 12.79
C GLY A 115 4.04 0.65 12.41
N ARG A 116 5.04 0.89 13.28
CA ARG A 116 6.20 1.75 12.97
C ARG A 116 7.11 1.12 11.91
N GLU A 117 7.38 -0.18 12.00
CA GLU A 117 8.17 -0.87 10.97
C GLU A 117 7.46 -0.82 9.61
N ALA A 118 6.15 -1.05 9.62
CA ALA A 118 5.30 -0.91 8.44
C ALA A 118 5.34 0.53 7.89
N GLN A 119 5.16 1.54 8.74
CA GLN A 119 5.24 2.97 8.38
C GLN A 119 6.58 3.29 7.70
N ASP A 120 7.70 2.92 8.33
CA ASP A 120 9.05 3.12 7.80
C ASP A 120 9.23 2.43 6.45
N TYR A 121 8.72 1.21 6.31
CA TYR A 121 8.77 0.46 5.06
C TYR A 121 8.02 1.21 3.95
N VAL A 122 6.76 1.61 4.16
CA VAL A 122 5.97 2.25 3.09
C VAL A 122 6.48 3.65 2.76
N CYS A 123 6.89 4.44 3.75
CA CYS A 123 7.42 5.80 3.52
C CYS A 123 8.74 5.78 2.74
N ARG A 124 9.58 4.75 2.93
CA ARG A 124 10.82 4.57 2.16
C ARG A 124 10.62 3.84 0.83
N LEU A 125 9.46 3.23 0.60
CA LEU A 125 9.21 2.39 -0.56
C LEU A 125 9.30 3.17 -1.87
N ALA A 126 8.72 4.37 -1.91
CA ALA A 126 8.75 5.22 -3.09
C ALA A 126 10.18 5.56 -3.53
N GLN A 127 11.08 5.84 -2.59
CA GLN A 127 12.50 6.06 -2.88
C GLN A 127 13.18 4.82 -3.46
N ARG A 128 12.86 3.62 -2.95
CA ARG A 128 13.40 2.35 -3.48
C ARG A 128 12.91 2.06 -4.90
N MET A 129 11.71 2.52 -5.24
CA MET A 129 11.13 2.32 -6.58
C MET A 129 11.81 3.13 -7.69
N ARG A 130 12.59 4.18 -7.37
CA ARG A 130 13.34 4.94 -8.38
C ARG A 130 14.29 4.07 -9.19
N TRP A 131 14.99 3.15 -8.53
CA TRP A 131 15.87 2.19 -9.22
C TRP A 131 15.11 1.21 -10.13
N LEU A 132 13.92 0.79 -9.68
CA LEU A 132 13.04 -0.07 -10.47
C LEU A 132 12.50 0.67 -11.70
N GLU A 133 12.25 1.97 -11.58
CA GLU A 133 11.82 2.84 -12.68
C GLU A 133 12.89 2.89 -13.77
N GLU A 134 14.14 3.21 -13.42
CA GLU A 134 15.27 3.26 -14.37
C GLU A 134 15.47 1.90 -15.08
N SER A 135 15.40 0.81 -14.32
CA SER A 135 15.51 -0.55 -14.86
C SER A 135 14.35 -0.90 -15.81
N ALA A 136 13.12 -0.51 -15.47
CA ALA A 136 11.94 -0.77 -16.28
C ALA A 136 11.95 0.03 -17.60
N ILE A 137 12.43 1.26 -17.57
CA ILE A 137 12.65 2.09 -18.77
C ILE A 137 13.65 1.40 -19.71
N ALA A 138 14.80 1.00 -19.18
CA ALA A 138 15.83 0.32 -19.97
C ALA A 138 15.31 -1.00 -20.58
N LYS A 139 14.51 -1.77 -19.84
CA LYS A 139 13.88 -3.00 -20.34
C LYS A 139 12.86 -2.71 -21.44
N ALA A 140 12.00 -1.70 -21.27
CA ALA A 140 10.99 -1.33 -22.25
C ALA A 140 11.60 -0.81 -23.56
N GLN A 141 12.72 -0.08 -23.49
CA GLN A 141 13.43 0.42 -24.68
C GLN A 141 14.14 -0.69 -25.47
N LYS A 142 14.65 -1.73 -24.78
CA LYS A 142 15.34 -2.87 -25.41
C LYS A 142 14.41 -4.00 -25.80
N ALA A 143 13.12 -3.90 -25.49
CA ALA A 143 12.17 -4.96 -25.77
C ALA A 143 11.97 -5.12 -27.28
N PRO A 144 11.93 -6.37 -27.79
CA PRO A 144 11.63 -6.62 -29.19
C PRO A 144 10.21 -6.17 -29.53
N THR A 145 9.93 -6.02 -30.82
CA THR A 145 8.56 -5.88 -31.31
C THR A 145 7.85 -7.23 -31.23
N ILE A 146 6.58 -7.22 -30.81
CA ILE A 146 5.82 -8.43 -30.49
C ILE A 146 4.53 -8.42 -31.32
N PRO A 147 4.16 -9.54 -31.96
CA PRO A 147 2.88 -9.65 -32.66
C PRO A 147 1.72 -9.76 -31.66
N PHE A 148 0.61 -9.06 -31.94
CA PHE A 148 -0.60 -9.15 -31.12
C PHE A 148 -1.80 -9.63 -31.97
N SER A 149 -2.53 -10.63 -31.46
CA SER A 149 -3.76 -11.14 -32.10
C SER A 149 -4.83 -10.06 -32.26
N TRP A 150 -4.92 -9.14 -31.30
CA TRP A 150 -5.88 -8.03 -31.26
C TRP A 150 -5.77 -7.06 -32.44
N ILE A 151 -4.61 -7.01 -33.09
CA ILE A 151 -4.33 -6.19 -34.27
C ILE A 151 -4.03 -7.05 -35.50
N SER A 152 -4.65 -8.23 -35.58
CA SER A 152 -4.54 -9.16 -36.70
C SER A 152 -3.11 -9.65 -36.95
N GLY A 153 -2.35 -9.89 -35.87
CA GLY A 153 -0.98 -10.40 -35.94
C GLY A 153 0.07 -9.36 -36.33
N ARG A 154 -0.29 -8.07 -36.42
CA ARG A 154 0.68 -6.99 -36.60
C ARG A 154 1.62 -6.89 -35.40
N VAL A 155 2.87 -6.50 -35.66
CA VAL A 155 3.92 -6.33 -34.66
C VAL A 155 3.96 -4.90 -34.14
N VAL A 156 4.12 -4.74 -32.82
CA VAL A 156 4.33 -3.45 -32.15
C VAL A 156 5.51 -3.53 -31.21
#